data_AF-A0A259JX27-F1
#
_entry.id   AF-A0A259JX27-F1
#
_cell.length_a   1.000
_cell.length_b   1.000
_cell.length_c   1.000
_cell.angle_alpha   90.00
_cell.angle_beta   90.00
_cell.angle_gamma   90.00
#
_symmetry.space_group_name_H-M   'P 1'
#
loop_
_entity.id
_entity.type
_entity.pdbx_description
1 polymer ?
#
loop_
_entity_poly.entity_id
_entity_poly.type
_entity_poly.pdbx_seq_one_letter_code
_entity_poly.pdbx_strand_id
1 'polypeptide(L)'
;MPLIFPEVEPAKWVALLGNLNSMVLDYCARQSVGGTHLTYGYLKQFPILPPDAYTEPRLAFIVPKVLELTYTSHALAPLAHDLGYDGPPFAWDEDRRAHLRADLDGFYARAYGLTRDDLRYILDPADVKGSDYPSETFRVLKEREIRQYGEYLTRSLVLKAWDRMEADGTFRELGLAEVPVADAASVSMELPSLDSLQNSAWSWPNSVEPRDRLRYAAQYALWLMNPADNDGRARFVIASLAEPALLTPLLTGSERTQWIRLVGPEAQPAQGVVRLRPAINEAWRSLFETLLTSGQLVERAEGTWTRGPHFSPAGLQANSADAQRTAFAVRAIQGIDIGTLTAAVGQEDNVVWARFGHAG
;
A
#
# COMPACT_ATOMS: atom_id res chain seq x y z
N MET A 1 -3.25 14.34 -28.38
CA MET A 1 -2.90 13.22 -27.48
C MET A 1 -1.39 13.10 -27.41
N PRO A 2 -0.82 12.83 -26.24
CA PRO A 2 0.60 12.52 -26.10
C PRO A 2 0.94 11.19 -26.81
N LEU A 3 2.18 11.09 -27.30
CA LEU A 3 2.72 9.85 -27.88
C LEU A 3 3.71 9.21 -26.89
N ILE A 4 3.75 7.87 -26.86
CA ILE A 4 4.64 7.09 -26.02
C ILE A 4 5.48 6.20 -26.93
N PHE A 5 6.81 6.29 -26.80
CA PHE A 5 7.77 5.50 -27.56
C PHE A 5 8.62 4.69 -26.57
N PRO A 6 8.13 3.53 -26.12
CA PRO A 6 8.84 2.74 -25.11
C PRO A 6 10.02 1.98 -25.75
N GLU A 7 11.22 2.14 -25.21
CA GLU A 7 12.45 1.45 -25.65
C GLU A 7 12.56 0.05 -25.01
N VAL A 8 11.58 -0.80 -25.27
CA VAL A 8 11.49 -2.17 -24.73
C VAL A 8 10.96 -3.13 -25.81
N GLU A 9 10.96 -4.43 -25.53
CA GLU A 9 10.45 -5.46 -26.46
C GLU A 9 8.93 -5.34 -26.72
N PRO A 10 8.44 -5.78 -27.90
CA PRO A 10 7.03 -5.66 -28.29
C PRO A 10 6.02 -6.23 -27.28
N ALA A 11 6.36 -7.35 -26.63
CA ALA A 11 5.52 -7.94 -25.58
C ALA A 11 5.24 -6.96 -24.43
N LYS A 12 6.21 -6.12 -24.06
CA LYS A 12 6.05 -5.10 -23.02
C LYS A 12 5.29 -3.86 -23.52
N TRP A 13 5.24 -3.60 -24.83
CA TRP A 13 4.36 -2.56 -25.40
C TRP A 13 2.90 -2.95 -25.22
N VAL A 14 2.60 -4.22 -25.46
CA VAL A 14 1.27 -4.79 -25.29
C VAL A 14 0.87 -4.84 -23.81
N ALA A 15 1.82 -5.11 -22.92
CA ALA A 15 1.57 -5.03 -21.48
C ALA A 15 1.35 -3.58 -21.01
N LEU A 16 2.04 -2.59 -21.59
CA LEU A 16 1.75 -1.18 -21.36
C LEU A 16 0.34 -0.82 -21.87
N LEU A 17 -0.05 -1.28 -23.07
CA LEU A 17 -1.37 -1.06 -23.62
C LEU A 17 -2.47 -1.64 -22.72
N GLY A 18 -2.28 -2.86 -22.19
CA GLY A 18 -3.18 -3.46 -21.21
C GLY A 18 -3.30 -2.60 -19.95
N ASN A 19 -2.18 -2.11 -19.41
CA ASN A 19 -2.15 -1.29 -18.21
C ASN A 19 -2.92 0.04 -18.42
N LEU A 20 -2.68 0.70 -19.56
CA LEU A 20 -3.35 1.93 -19.98
C LEU A 20 -4.86 1.79 -20.14
N ASN A 21 -5.35 0.58 -20.38
CA ASN A 21 -6.79 0.28 -20.53
C ASN A 21 -7.39 -0.42 -19.30
N SER A 22 -6.63 -0.59 -18.21
CA SER A 22 -7.14 -1.21 -16.99
C SER A 22 -8.08 -0.25 -16.24
N MET A 23 -9.11 -0.80 -15.61
CA MET A 23 -10.05 -0.02 -14.80
C MET A 23 -9.37 0.64 -13.59
N VAL A 24 -8.30 0.03 -13.06
CA VAL A 24 -7.52 0.60 -11.96
C VAL A 24 -6.83 1.88 -12.41
N LEU A 25 -6.18 1.86 -13.57
CA LEU A 25 -5.55 3.07 -14.09
C LEU A 25 -6.59 4.13 -14.48
N ASP A 26 -7.72 3.74 -15.08
CA ASP A 26 -8.81 4.67 -15.38
C ASP A 26 -9.32 5.35 -14.10
N TYR A 27 -9.52 4.59 -13.02
CA TYR A 27 -9.87 5.13 -11.71
C TYR A 27 -8.85 6.18 -11.23
N CYS A 28 -7.56 5.87 -11.27
CA CYS A 28 -6.51 6.82 -10.88
C CYS A 28 -6.48 8.06 -11.77
N ALA A 29 -6.61 7.89 -13.08
CA ALA A 29 -6.60 8.98 -14.06
C ALA A 29 -7.76 9.95 -13.80
N ARG A 30 -8.97 9.45 -13.48
CA ARG A 30 -10.15 10.26 -13.17
C ARG A 30 -9.99 11.15 -11.94
N GLN A 31 -9.10 10.80 -11.00
CA GLN A 31 -8.83 11.65 -9.84
C GLN A 31 -8.01 12.90 -10.20
N SER A 32 -7.29 12.85 -11.32
CA SER A 32 -6.38 13.92 -11.74
C SER A 32 -6.87 14.68 -12.97
N VAL A 33 -7.56 13.98 -13.90
CA VAL A 33 -8.00 14.53 -15.18
C VAL A 33 -9.43 15.06 -15.05
N GLY A 34 -9.58 16.36 -14.83
CA GLY A 34 -10.88 17.03 -14.72
C GLY A 34 -11.54 17.44 -16.05
N GLY A 35 -10.92 17.16 -17.20
CA GLY A 35 -11.40 17.60 -18.51
C GLY A 35 -11.21 16.55 -19.61
N THR A 36 -11.47 16.93 -20.86
CA THR A 36 -11.41 16.01 -22.02
C THR A 36 -10.03 15.91 -22.67
N HIS A 37 -9.00 16.50 -22.06
CA HIS A 37 -7.65 16.54 -22.60
C HIS A 37 -6.68 15.78 -21.69
N LEU A 38 -5.84 14.96 -22.30
CA LEU A 38 -4.70 14.33 -21.64
C LEU A 38 -3.43 15.07 -22.06
N THR A 39 -2.72 15.66 -21.10
CA THR A 39 -1.43 16.31 -21.32
C THR A 39 -0.27 15.40 -20.92
N TYR A 40 0.94 15.70 -21.39
CA TYR A 40 2.16 15.02 -20.94
C TYR A 40 2.38 15.14 -19.42
N GLY A 41 1.90 16.21 -18.78
CA GLY A 41 2.01 16.40 -17.34
C GLY A 41 1.23 15.35 -16.55
N TYR A 42 -0.02 15.06 -16.95
CA TYR A 42 -0.82 13.99 -16.35
C TYR A 42 -0.23 12.62 -16.67
N LEU A 43 0.12 12.38 -17.93
CA LEU A 43 0.64 11.08 -18.36
C LEU A 43 1.89 10.66 -17.57
N LYS A 44 2.79 11.61 -17.27
CA LYS A 44 4.00 11.35 -16.48
C LYS A 44 3.74 11.07 -14.98
N GLN A 45 2.53 11.32 -14.50
CA GLN A 45 2.14 11.11 -13.10
C GLN A 45 1.26 9.87 -12.92
N PHE A 46 0.81 9.25 -14.02
CA PHE A 46 0.01 8.04 -13.93
C PHE A 46 0.82 6.89 -13.34
N PRO A 47 0.22 6.07 -12.45
CA PRO A 47 0.91 4.96 -11.83
C PRO A 47 1.03 3.80 -12.83
N ILE A 48 1.89 3.94 -13.84
CA ILE A 48 2.16 2.89 -14.81
C ILE A 48 3.13 1.88 -14.18
N LEU A 49 2.80 0.58 -14.26
CA LEU A 49 3.71 -0.46 -13.78
C LEU A 49 5.01 -0.43 -14.60
N PRO A 50 6.19 -0.46 -13.93
CA PRO A 50 7.48 -0.35 -14.62
C PRO A 50 7.78 -1.60 -15.47
N PRO A 51 8.66 -1.50 -16.49
CA PRO A 51 8.94 -2.60 -17.41
C PRO A 51 9.46 -3.91 -16.79
N ASP A 52 10.06 -3.83 -15.60
CA ASP A 52 10.56 -4.96 -14.79
C ASP A 52 9.43 -5.69 -14.05
N ALA A 53 8.27 -5.05 -13.85
CA ALA A 53 7.08 -5.71 -13.32
C ALA A 53 6.50 -6.75 -14.29
N TYR A 54 6.85 -6.72 -15.57
CA TYR A 54 6.39 -7.67 -16.58
C TYR A 54 7.38 -8.82 -16.76
N THR A 55 7.35 -9.77 -15.82
CA THR A 55 8.08 -11.03 -15.88
C THR A 55 7.53 -11.95 -16.98
N GLU A 56 8.30 -12.98 -17.36
CA GLU A 56 7.89 -13.92 -18.40
C GLU A 56 6.52 -14.60 -18.13
N PRO A 57 6.21 -15.11 -16.90
CA PRO A 57 4.87 -15.64 -16.62
C PRO A 57 3.75 -14.59 -16.78
N ARG A 58 4.02 -13.34 -16.42
CA ARG A 58 3.05 -12.24 -16.54
C ARG A 58 2.83 -11.87 -17.99
N LEU A 59 3.89 -11.80 -18.80
CA LEU A 59 3.77 -11.56 -20.24
C LEU A 59 3.02 -12.70 -20.94
N ALA A 60 3.29 -13.96 -20.58
CA ALA A 60 2.57 -15.12 -21.09
C ALA A 60 1.07 -15.08 -20.76
N PHE A 61 0.67 -14.46 -19.65
CA PHE A 61 -0.73 -14.24 -19.31
C PHE A 61 -1.37 -13.08 -20.09
N ILE A 62 -0.66 -11.95 -20.23
CA ILE A 62 -1.19 -10.69 -20.77
C ILE A 62 -1.22 -10.70 -22.30
N VAL A 63 -0.10 -11.03 -22.95
CA VAL A 63 0.11 -10.89 -24.40
C VAL A 63 -0.99 -11.57 -25.22
N PRO A 64 -1.34 -12.86 -25.00
CA PRO A 64 -2.38 -13.49 -25.81
C PRO A 64 -3.75 -12.82 -25.68
N LYS A 65 -4.10 -12.32 -24.48
CA LYS A 65 -5.39 -11.66 -24.24
C LYS A 65 -5.47 -10.30 -24.93
N VAL A 66 -4.43 -9.49 -24.81
CA VAL A 66 -4.38 -8.18 -25.46
C VAL A 66 -4.25 -8.34 -26.97
N LEU A 67 -3.50 -9.33 -27.46
CA LEU A 67 -3.42 -9.66 -28.88
C LEU A 67 -4.81 -10.02 -29.44
N GLU A 68 -5.57 -10.89 -28.77
CA GLU A 68 -6.94 -11.25 -29.18
C GLU A 68 -7.89 -10.03 -29.15
N LEU A 69 -7.71 -9.13 -28.18
CA LEU A 69 -8.50 -7.90 -28.07
C LEU A 69 -8.17 -6.85 -29.15
N THR A 70 -6.96 -6.88 -29.71
CA THR A 70 -6.44 -5.84 -30.61
C THR A 70 -6.40 -6.29 -32.07
N TYR A 71 -5.96 -7.51 -32.37
CA TYR A 71 -5.75 -7.99 -33.73
C TYR A 71 -7.06 -8.45 -34.41
N THR A 72 -7.93 -7.49 -34.73
CA THR A 72 -9.25 -7.75 -35.36
C THR A 72 -9.30 -7.39 -36.85
N SER A 73 -8.16 -7.02 -37.45
CA SER A 73 -8.03 -6.69 -38.88
C SER A 73 -6.61 -6.96 -39.39
N HIS A 74 -6.48 -7.33 -40.67
CA HIS A 74 -5.17 -7.57 -41.32
C HIS A 74 -4.24 -6.35 -41.29
N ALA A 75 -4.77 -5.14 -41.13
CA ALA A 75 -3.96 -3.93 -40.97
C ALA A 75 -3.05 -3.98 -39.72
N LEU A 76 -3.41 -4.80 -38.73
CA LEU A 76 -2.64 -4.99 -37.49
C LEU A 76 -1.75 -6.24 -37.53
N ALA A 77 -1.60 -6.90 -38.69
CA ALA A 77 -0.74 -8.08 -38.83
C ALA A 77 0.72 -7.84 -38.41
N PRO A 78 1.35 -6.67 -38.66
CA PRO A 78 2.71 -6.42 -38.17
C PRO A 78 2.84 -6.58 -36.65
N LEU A 79 1.88 -6.07 -35.87
CA LEU A 79 1.86 -6.24 -34.42
C LEU A 79 1.74 -7.71 -34.02
N ALA A 80 0.90 -8.48 -34.73
CA ALA A 80 0.73 -9.90 -34.45
C ALA A 80 2.01 -10.71 -34.73
N HIS A 81 2.68 -10.44 -35.86
CA HIS A 81 3.96 -11.08 -36.20
C HIS A 81 5.07 -10.72 -35.19
N ASP A 82 5.15 -9.46 -34.74
CA ASP A 82 6.11 -9.03 -33.71
C ASP A 82 5.90 -9.75 -32.36
N LEU A 83 4.70 -10.29 -32.14
CA LEU A 83 4.34 -11.09 -30.96
C LEU A 83 4.39 -12.60 -31.22
N GLY A 84 4.86 -13.02 -32.40
CA GLY A 84 5.00 -14.43 -32.78
C GLY A 84 3.69 -15.11 -33.19
N TYR A 85 2.68 -14.37 -33.64
CA TYR A 85 1.42 -14.92 -34.13
C TYR A 85 1.23 -14.68 -35.64
N ASP A 86 1.25 -15.78 -36.39
CA ASP A 86 1.09 -15.79 -37.86
C ASP A 86 -0.33 -16.17 -38.32
N GLY A 87 -1.27 -16.28 -37.39
CA GLY A 87 -2.66 -16.64 -37.70
C GLY A 87 -3.49 -15.48 -38.28
N PRO A 88 -4.74 -15.74 -38.69
CA PRO A 88 -5.63 -14.67 -39.16
C PRO A 88 -6.09 -13.78 -37.99
N PRO A 89 -6.61 -12.57 -38.29
CA PRO A 89 -7.24 -11.71 -37.30
C PRO A 89 -8.36 -12.43 -36.54
N PHE A 90 -8.49 -12.10 -35.25
CA PHE A 90 -9.55 -12.64 -34.40
C PHE A 90 -10.91 -12.06 -34.78
N ALA A 91 -11.93 -12.92 -34.79
CA ALA A 91 -13.31 -12.50 -35.01
C ALA A 91 -13.81 -11.61 -33.85
N TRP A 92 -14.70 -10.66 -34.17
CA TRP A 92 -15.31 -9.83 -33.14
C TRP A 92 -16.38 -10.61 -32.37
N ASP A 93 -16.11 -10.92 -31.10
CA ASP A 93 -17.03 -11.57 -30.17
C ASP A 93 -17.10 -10.75 -28.88
N GLU A 94 -18.23 -10.09 -28.61
CA GLU A 94 -18.35 -9.17 -27.47
C GLU A 94 -18.25 -9.88 -26.12
N ASP A 95 -18.81 -11.09 -26.01
CA ASP A 95 -18.83 -11.86 -24.76
C ASP A 95 -17.41 -12.35 -24.43
N ARG A 96 -16.70 -12.90 -25.42
CA ARG A 96 -15.30 -13.31 -25.28
C ARG A 96 -14.42 -12.12 -24.88
N ARG A 97 -14.60 -10.97 -25.55
CA ARG A 97 -13.85 -9.74 -25.25
C ARG A 97 -14.13 -9.22 -23.83
N ALA A 98 -15.37 -9.32 -23.35
CA ALA A 98 -15.70 -8.95 -21.98
C ALA A 98 -14.94 -9.81 -20.95
N HIS A 99 -14.84 -11.13 -21.17
CA HIS A 99 -14.07 -12.02 -20.29
C HIS A 99 -12.56 -11.76 -20.34
N LEU A 100 -12.00 -11.51 -21.54
CA LEU A 100 -10.58 -11.17 -21.66
C LEU A 100 -10.22 -9.86 -20.94
N ARG A 101 -11.09 -8.84 -21.05
CA ARG A 101 -10.93 -7.58 -20.31
C ARG A 101 -11.01 -7.82 -18.81
N ALA A 102 -11.99 -8.61 -18.35
CA ALA A 102 -12.14 -8.95 -16.94
C ALA A 102 -10.92 -9.67 -16.36
N ASP A 103 -10.32 -10.60 -17.10
CA ASP A 103 -9.08 -11.27 -16.72
C ASP A 103 -7.91 -10.28 -16.58
N LEU A 104 -7.79 -9.33 -17.52
CA LEU A 104 -6.76 -8.30 -17.48
C LEU A 104 -6.99 -7.33 -16.31
N ASP A 105 -8.22 -6.90 -16.06
CA ASP A 105 -8.56 -6.03 -14.93
C ASP A 105 -8.28 -6.70 -13.58
N GLY A 106 -8.61 -7.98 -13.43
CA GLY A 106 -8.26 -8.77 -12.25
C GLY A 106 -6.73 -8.89 -12.07
N PHE A 107 -6.01 -9.15 -13.16
CA PHE A 107 -4.54 -9.17 -13.17
C PHE A 107 -3.94 -7.83 -12.73
N TYR A 108 -4.33 -6.72 -13.36
CA TYR A 108 -3.76 -5.41 -13.04
C TYR A 108 -4.11 -4.98 -11.62
N ALA A 109 -5.34 -5.23 -11.15
CA ALA A 109 -5.70 -4.97 -9.76
C ALA A 109 -4.75 -5.66 -8.78
N ARG A 110 -4.45 -6.96 -9.01
CA ARG A 110 -3.48 -7.67 -8.16
C ARG A 110 -2.06 -7.14 -8.32
N ALA A 111 -1.64 -6.82 -9.55
CA ALA A 111 -0.32 -6.26 -9.82
C ALA A 111 -0.11 -4.87 -9.19
N TYR A 112 -1.19 -4.11 -8.98
CA TYR A 112 -1.20 -2.86 -8.21
C TYR A 112 -1.20 -3.06 -6.69
N GLY A 113 -1.25 -4.31 -6.21
CA GLY A 113 -1.32 -4.64 -4.79
C GLY A 113 -2.70 -4.41 -4.17
N LEU A 114 -3.75 -4.33 -4.99
CA LEU A 114 -5.11 -4.18 -4.49
C LEU A 114 -5.62 -5.49 -3.90
N THR A 115 -6.53 -5.36 -2.95
CA THR A 115 -7.32 -6.48 -2.45
C THR A 115 -8.59 -6.65 -3.28
N ARG A 116 -9.31 -7.74 -3.04
CA ARG A 116 -10.63 -7.94 -3.63
C ARG A 116 -11.60 -6.81 -3.28
N ASP A 117 -11.56 -6.32 -2.03
CA ASP A 117 -12.45 -5.26 -1.57
C ASP A 117 -12.05 -3.88 -2.13
N ASP A 118 -10.77 -3.62 -2.33
CA ASP A 118 -10.32 -2.42 -3.06
C ASP A 118 -10.81 -2.44 -4.51
N LEU A 119 -10.72 -3.59 -5.18
CA LEU A 119 -11.23 -3.75 -6.54
C LEU A 119 -12.75 -3.55 -6.59
N ARG A 120 -13.50 -4.09 -5.62
CA ARG A 120 -14.94 -3.83 -5.47
C ARG A 120 -15.23 -2.35 -5.30
N TYR A 121 -14.47 -1.67 -4.46
CA TYR A 121 -14.62 -0.23 -4.25
C TYR A 121 -14.36 0.56 -5.55
N ILE A 122 -13.31 0.22 -6.30
CA ILE A 122 -13.01 0.87 -7.59
C ILE A 122 -14.18 0.70 -8.56
N LEU A 123 -14.72 -0.51 -8.67
CA LEU A 123 -15.82 -0.83 -9.58
C LEU A 123 -17.13 -0.15 -9.15
N ASP A 124 -17.47 -0.23 -7.87
CA ASP A 124 -18.73 0.25 -7.29
C ASP A 124 -18.57 0.60 -5.79
N PRO A 125 -18.25 1.87 -5.44
CA PRO A 125 -18.02 2.28 -4.05
C PRO A 125 -19.20 1.98 -3.10
N ALA A 126 -20.44 2.05 -3.62
CA ALA A 126 -21.65 1.83 -2.85
C ALA A 126 -21.76 0.38 -2.31
N ASP A 127 -21.13 -0.59 -2.97
CA ASP A 127 -21.13 -1.99 -2.51
C ASP A 127 -20.24 -2.24 -1.29
N VAL A 128 -19.33 -1.32 -1.00
CA VAL A 128 -18.41 -1.42 0.14
C VAL A 128 -18.82 -0.44 1.24
N LYS A 129 -19.25 0.77 0.87
CA LYS A 129 -19.58 1.85 1.82
C LYS A 129 -21.07 2.02 2.09
N GLY A 130 -21.94 1.27 1.41
CA GLY A 130 -23.38 1.36 1.52
C GLY A 130 -24.01 2.27 0.45
N SER A 131 -25.33 2.13 0.26
CA SER A 131 -26.09 2.85 -0.78
C SER A 131 -26.10 4.36 -0.63
N ASP A 132 -25.85 4.85 0.59
CA ASP A 132 -25.85 6.28 0.90
C ASP A 132 -24.50 6.95 0.60
N TYR A 133 -23.51 6.17 0.13
CA TYR A 133 -22.20 6.72 -0.22
C TYR A 133 -22.30 7.59 -1.48
N PRO A 134 -21.86 8.86 -1.42
CA PRO A 134 -22.19 9.86 -2.45
C PRO A 134 -21.38 9.72 -3.75
N SER A 135 -20.40 8.82 -3.80
CA SER A 135 -19.45 8.72 -4.91
C SER A 135 -19.68 7.47 -5.76
N GLU A 136 -19.61 7.66 -7.08
CA GLU A 136 -19.64 6.58 -8.06
C GLU A 136 -18.48 6.75 -9.04
N THR A 137 -17.72 5.67 -9.28
CA THR A 137 -16.55 5.72 -10.17
C THR A 137 -16.96 5.69 -11.65
N PHE A 138 -17.72 4.66 -12.03
CA PHE A 138 -18.04 4.33 -13.42
C PHE A 138 -19.53 4.45 -13.72
N ARG A 139 -20.19 5.50 -13.20
CA ARG A 139 -21.65 5.70 -13.27
C ARG A 139 -22.23 5.44 -14.66
N VAL A 140 -21.68 6.06 -15.69
CA VAL A 140 -22.19 5.93 -17.08
C VAL A 140 -22.09 4.51 -17.60
N LEU A 141 -20.99 3.81 -17.29
CA LEU A 141 -20.82 2.40 -17.67
C LEU A 141 -21.85 1.53 -16.94
N LYS A 142 -21.95 1.68 -15.61
CA LYS A 142 -22.89 0.96 -14.75
C LYS A 142 -24.33 1.15 -15.20
N GLU A 143 -24.77 2.39 -15.40
CA GLU A 143 -26.14 2.71 -15.87
C GLU A 143 -26.43 2.09 -17.24
N ARG A 144 -25.46 2.13 -18.16
CA ARG A 144 -25.60 1.52 -19.50
C ARG A 144 -25.75 0.01 -19.41
N GLU A 145 -24.93 -0.66 -18.62
CA GLU A 145 -24.96 -2.11 -18.47
C GLU A 145 -26.21 -2.58 -17.73
N ILE A 146 -26.64 -1.90 -16.67
CA ILE A 146 -27.91 -2.20 -16.00
C ILE A 146 -29.08 -2.08 -16.97
N ARG A 147 -29.09 -1.05 -17.83
CA ARG A 147 -30.14 -0.89 -18.84
C ARG A 147 -30.13 -1.99 -19.89
N GLN A 148 -28.96 -2.44 -20.32
CA GLN A 148 -28.81 -3.38 -21.42
C GLN A 148 -28.93 -4.84 -20.98
N TYR A 149 -28.36 -5.18 -19.82
CA TYR A 149 -28.21 -6.55 -19.33
C TYR A 149 -28.97 -6.83 -18.02
N GLY A 150 -29.53 -5.80 -17.38
CA GLY A 150 -30.22 -5.92 -16.09
C GLY A 150 -29.27 -6.00 -14.88
N GLU A 151 -27.96 -6.03 -15.11
CA GLU A 151 -26.93 -6.06 -14.07
C GLU A 151 -25.70 -5.24 -14.48
N TYR A 152 -24.85 -4.91 -13.51
CA TYR A 152 -23.53 -4.33 -13.77
C TYR A 152 -22.54 -5.42 -14.19
N LEU A 153 -22.64 -5.84 -15.46
CA LEU A 153 -21.95 -7.00 -16.02
C LEU A 153 -20.42 -6.94 -15.86
N THR A 154 -19.81 -5.79 -16.14
CA THR A 154 -18.35 -5.60 -16.02
C THR A 154 -17.88 -5.91 -14.59
N ARG A 155 -18.57 -5.36 -13.59
CA ARG A 155 -18.27 -5.66 -12.19
C ARG A 155 -18.40 -7.15 -11.89
N SER A 156 -19.50 -7.77 -12.31
CA SER A 156 -19.73 -9.21 -12.12
C SER A 156 -18.62 -10.06 -12.73
N LEU A 157 -18.18 -9.74 -13.96
CA LEU A 157 -17.14 -10.48 -14.66
C LEU A 157 -15.75 -10.28 -14.03
N VAL A 158 -15.38 -9.04 -13.71
CA VAL A 158 -14.07 -8.71 -13.10
C VAL A 158 -13.91 -9.41 -11.75
N LEU A 159 -14.95 -9.38 -10.90
CA LEU A 159 -14.91 -10.06 -9.60
C LEU A 159 -14.90 -11.58 -9.74
N LYS A 160 -15.64 -12.15 -10.71
CA LYS A 160 -15.56 -13.59 -11.00
C LYS A 160 -14.18 -14.00 -11.50
N ALA A 161 -13.54 -13.19 -12.35
CA ALA A 161 -12.19 -13.45 -12.84
C ALA A 161 -11.18 -13.41 -11.68
N TRP A 162 -11.30 -12.42 -10.79
CA TRP A 162 -10.51 -12.36 -9.55
C TRP A 162 -10.68 -13.63 -8.71
N ASP A 163 -11.93 -13.99 -8.39
CA ASP A 163 -12.24 -15.13 -7.53
C ASP A 163 -11.72 -16.45 -8.13
N ARG A 164 -11.83 -16.60 -9.45
CA ARG A 164 -11.26 -17.73 -10.18
C ARG A 164 -9.74 -17.77 -10.07
N MET A 165 -9.05 -16.66 -10.35
CA MET A 165 -7.58 -16.56 -10.34
C MET A 165 -6.96 -16.75 -8.94
N GLU A 166 -7.70 -16.39 -7.89
CA GLU A 166 -7.31 -16.68 -6.51
C GLU A 166 -7.51 -18.17 -6.18
N ALA A 167 -8.65 -18.75 -6.58
CA ALA A 167 -8.99 -20.15 -6.29
C ALA A 167 -8.12 -21.16 -7.05
N ASP A 168 -7.81 -20.91 -8.32
CA ASP A 168 -6.99 -21.81 -9.15
C ASP A 168 -5.48 -21.59 -8.98
N GLY A 169 -5.07 -20.58 -8.19
CA GLY A 169 -3.67 -20.27 -7.93
C GLY A 169 -2.97 -19.48 -9.03
N THR A 170 -3.69 -18.98 -10.04
CA THR A 170 -3.13 -18.13 -11.11
C THR A 170 -2.29 -16.99 -10.52
N PHE A 171 -2.78 -16.27 -9.50
CA PHE A 171 -1.97 -15.19 -8.91
C PHE A 171 -0.64 -15.68 -8.34
N ARG A 172 -0.59 -16.88 -7.76
CA ARG A 172 0.65 -17.49 -7.26
C ARG A 172 1.63 -17.79 -8.39
N GLU A 173 1.15 -18.39 -9.48
CA GLU A 173 1.95 -18.70 -10.66
C GLU A 173 2.54 -17.44 -11.32
N LEU A 174 1.79 -16.34 -11.26
CA LEU A 174 2.24 -15.03 -11.75
C LEU A 174 3.18 -14.30 -10.78
N GLY A 175 3.50 -14.89 -9.62
CA GLY A 175 4.28 -14.25 -8.56
C GLY A 175 3.59 -13.01 -7.98
N LEU A 176 2.26 -13.09 -7.85
CA LEU A 176 1.34 -12.04 -7.39
C LEU A 176 0.44 -12.53 -6.24
N ALA A 177 0.71 -13.69 -5.65
CA ALA A 177 -0.01 -14.13 -4.47
C ALA A 177 0.22 -13.14 -3.32
N GLU A 178 -0.81 -12.90 -2.52
CA GLU A 178 -0.62 -12.34 -1.19
C GLU A 178 0.37 -13.22 -0.45
N VAL A 179 1.53 -12.66 -0.14
CA VAL A 179 2.45 -13.29 0.80
C VAL A 179 1.76 -13.19 2.16
N PRO A 180 1.35 -14.31 2.78
CA PRO A 180 0.81 -14.25 4.12
C PRO A 180 1.84 -13.52 4.99
N VAL A 181 1.40 -12.53 5.74
CA VAL A 181 2.26 -11.67 6.57
C VAL A 181 3.09 -12.47 7.61
N ALA A 182 2.71 -13.74 7.85
CA ALA A 182 3.49 -14.71 8.61
C ALA A 182 4.82 -15.10 7.93
N ASP A 183 4.87 -15.15 6.59
CA ASP A 183 6.04 -15.52 5.79
C ASP A 183 6.85 -14.30 5.30
N ALA A 184 6.35 -13.08 5.51
CA ALA A 184 7.13 -11.88 5.26
C ALA A 184 8.28 -11.81 6.29
N ALA A 185 9.42 -12.38 5.90
CA ALA A 185 10.66 -12.43 6.66
C ALA A 185 10.89 -11.12 7.42
N SER A 186 11.25 -11.25 8.69
CA SER A 186 11.69 -10.12 9.52
C SER A 186 12.75 -9.33 8.75
N VAL A 187 12.48 -8.05 8.48
CA VAL A 187 13.46 -7.17 7.86
C VAL A 187 14.55 -6.90 8.90
N SER A 188 15.64 -7.66 8.83
CA SER A 188 16.81 -7.43 9.65
C SER A 188 17.57 -6.21 9.12
N MET A 189 17.28 -5.05 9.69
CA MET A 189 18.01 -3.82 9.41
C MET A 189 19.21 -3.72 10.36
N GLU A 190 20.42 -3.79 9.82
CA GLU A 190 21.66 -3.54 10.58
C GLU A 190 21.92 -2.04 10.69
N LEU A 191 21.93 -1.53 11.93
CA LEU A 191 22.30 -0.15 12.20
C LEU A 191 23.75 0.10 11.77
N PRO A 192 24.03 1.17 11.00
CA PRO A 192 25.40 1.59 10.76
C PRO A 192 26.07 1.99 12.07
N SER A 193 27.41 2.08 12.08
CA SER A 193 28.13 2.60 13.25
C SER A 193 27.57 3.97 13.63
N LEU A 194 26.96 4.08 14.81
CA LEU A 194 26.26 5.29 15.21
C LEU A 194 27.20 6.49 15.22
N ASP A 195 28.48 6.30 15.53
CA ASP A 195 29.49 7.36 15.54
C ASP A 195 29.81 7.94 14.15
N SER A 196 29.47 7.23 13.07
CA SER A 196 29.61 7.74 11.69
C SER A 196 28.49 8.68 11.28
N LEU A 197 27.36 8.68 12.01
CA LEU A 197 26.19 9.49 11.70
C LEU A 197 26.33 10.91 12.27
N GLN A 198 25.95 11.90 11.46
CA GLN A 198 25.93 13.31 11.86
C GLN A 198 24.92 13.58 12.98
N ASN A 199 25.13 14.67 13.73
CA ASN A 199 24.15 15.13 14.71
C ASN A 199 22.82 15.42 14.03
N SER A 200 21.71 15.08 14.69
CA SER A 200 20.35 15.23 14.15
C SER A 200 20.07 14.41 12.88
N ALA A 201 20.87 13.38 12.56
CA ALA A 201 20.66 12.50 11.41
C ALA A 201 19.28 11.80 11.40
N TRP A 202 18.62 11.67 12.56
CA TRP A 202 17.29 11.07 12.73
C TRP A 202 16.19 12.11 13.07
N SER A 203 16.49 13.39 12.87
CA SER A 203 15.48 14.45 12.99
C SER A 203 14.40 14.29 11.91
N TRP A 204 13.16 14.63 12.27
CA TRP A 204 12.07 14.65 11.29
C TRP A 204 12.33 15.72 10.23
N PRO A 205 12.11 15.43 8.94
CA PRO A 205 12.21 16.45 7.90
C PRO A 205 11.23 17.59 8.18
N ASN A 206 11.63 18.83 7.85
CA ASN A 206 10.78 20.03 8.03
C ASN A 206 9.46 19.96 7.24
N SER A 207 9.38 19.10 6.23
CA SER A 207 8.16 18.84 5.44
C SER A 207 7.16 17.93 6.15
N VAL A 208 7.55 17.24 7.23
CA VAL A 208 6.67 16.31 7.96
C VAL A 208 6.04 17.04 9.14
N GLU A 209 4.73 17.31 9.03
CA GLU A 209 3.97 17.92 10.11
C GLU A 209 3.86 16.98 11.32
N PRO A 210 3.78 17.51 12.55
CA PRO A 210 3.70 16.69 13.77
C PRO A 210 2.58 15.63 13.77
N ARG A 211 1.44 15.93 13.13
CA ARG A 211 0.31 14.99 13.00
C ARG A 211 0.60 13.79 12.10
N ASP A 212 1.48 13.95 11.12
CA ASP A 212 1.80 12.90 10.13
C ASP A 212 2.94 11.99 10.60
N ARG A 213 3.76 12.45 11.55
CA ARG A 213 4.86 11.66 12.16
C ARG A 213 4.38 10.33 12.70
N LEU A 214 3.18 10.32 13.26
CA LEU A 214 2.58 9.14 13.85
C LEU A 214 2.28 8.05 12.80
N ARG A 215 1.86 8.45 11.60
CA ARG A 215 1.64 7.54 10.47
C ARG A 215 2.96 6.90 10.04
N TYR A 216 3.99 7.71 9.84
CA TYR A 216 5.32 7.22 9.47
C TYR A 216 5.91 6.31 10.55
N ALA A 217 5.79 6.70 11.82
CA ALA A 217 6.20 5.90 12.97
C ALA A 217 5.49 4.54 13.00
N ALA A 218 4.17 4.51 12.79
CA ALA A 218 3.39 3.28 12.73
C ALA A 218 3.82 2.36 11.59
N GLN A 219 3.99 2.90 10.38
CA GLN A 219 4.39 2.11 9.21
C GLN A 219 5.77 1.47 9.39
N TYR A 220 6.79 2.25 9.79
CA TYR A 220 8.13 1.70 10.01
C TYR A 220 8.18 0.73 11.19
N ALA A 221 7.49 1.02 12.30
CA ALA A 221 7.42 0.11 13.44
C ALA A 221 6.77 -1.22 13.05
N LEU A 222 5.61 -1.18 12.39
CA LEU A 222 4.93 -2.40 11.91
C LEU A 222 5.82 -3.18 10.92
N TRP A 223 6.59 -2.48 10.09
CA TRP A 223 7.49 -3.11 9.12
C TRP A 223 8.67 -3.85 9.76
N LEU A 224 9.35 -3.20 10.72
CA LEU A 224 10.61 -3.69 11.30
C LEU A 224 10.44 -4.52 12.57
N MET A 225 9.30 -4.41 13.27
CA MET A 225 9.05 -5.21 14.45
C MET A 225 8.79 -6.67 14.08
N ASN A 226 9.37 -7.57 14.88
CA ASN A 226 9.12 -8.99 14.74
C ASN A 226 7.68 -9.31 15.20
N PRO A 227 6.83 -9.91 14.35
CA PRO A 227 5.48 -10.31 14.75
C PRO A 227 5.45 -11.35 15.87
N ALA A 228 6.55 -12.07 16.12
CA ALA A 228 6.66 -13.04 17.20
C ALA A 228 6.86 -12.38 18.59
N ASP A 229 7.30 -11.12 18.64
CA ASP A 229 7.54 -10.37 19.87
C ASP A 229 6.22 -9.80 20.41
N ASN A 230 5.33 -10.69 20.87
CA ASN A 230 3.91 -10.44 21.22
C ASN A 230 3.68 -9.78 22.59
N ASP A 231 4.45 -8.78 22.97
CA ASP A 231 4.43 -8.25 24.35
C ASP A 231 3.78 -6.86 24.48
N GLY A 232 3.03 -6.40 23.48
CA GLY A 232 2.38 -5.07 23.52
C GLY A 232 3.34 -3.87 23.38
N ARG A 233 4.64 -4.12 23.16
CA ARG A 233 5.68 -3.08 22.98
C ARG A 233 5.46 -2.20 21.74
N ALA A 234 4.72 -2.70 20.74
CA ALA A 234 4.50 -1.99 19.47
C ALA A 234 3.91 -0.60 19.66
N ARG A 235 2.97 -0.45 20.60
CA ARG A 235 2.34 0.84 20.89
C ARG A 235 3.35 1.85 21.43
N PHE A 236 4.19 1.41 22.35
CA PHE A 236 5.24 2.24 22.93
C PHE A 236 6.31 2.59 21.89
N VAL A 237 6.72 1.65 21.03
CA VAL A 237 7.64 1.93 19.92
C VAL A 237 7.08 3.04 19.04
N ILE A 238 5.85 2.90 18.55
CA ILE A 238 5.20 3.92 17.70
C ILE A 238 5.13 5.27 18.42
N ALA A 239 4.76 5.26 19.71
CA ALA A 239 4.66 6.48 20.51
C ALA A 239 6.01 7.16 20.66
N SER A 240 7.05 6.39 20.98
CA SER A 240 8.41 6.90 21.14
C SER A 240 9.05 7.37 19.84
N LEU A 241 8.59 6.90 18.68
CA LEU A 241 9.08 7.39 17.39
C LEU A 241 8.42 8.71 16.99
N ALA A 242 7.12 8.84 17.23
CA ALA A 242 6.41 10.11 17.05
C ALA A 242 6.85 11.15 18.09
N GLU A 243 7.16 10.70 19.30
CA GLU A 243 7.62 11.51 20.43
C GLU A 243 8.91 10.96 21.05
N PRO A 244 10.08 11.29 20.48
CA PRO A 244 11.37 10.75 20.91
C PRO A 244 11.75 10.99 22.37
N ALA A 245 11.22 12.05 22.97
CA ALA A 245 11.40 12.35 24.39
C ALA A 245 10.83 11.27 25.33
N LEU A 246 9.91 10.41 24.88
CA LEU A 246 9.38 9.30 25.70
C LEU A 246 10.41 8.20 25.94
N LEU A 247 11.30 7.96 24.97
CA LEU A 247 12.33 6.91 25.08
C LEU A 247 13.53 7.37 25.90
N THR A 248 13.87 8.66 25.83
CA THR A 248 15.10 9.22 26.44
C THR A 248 15.29 8.89 27.93
N PRO A 249 14.26 8.99 28.80
CA PRO A 249 14.40 8.65 30.22
C PRO A 249 14.67 7.16 30.46
N LEU A 250 14.31 6.29 29.51
CA LEU A 250 14.47 4.84 29.62
C LEU A 250 15.83 4.35 29.13
N LEU A 251 16.52 5.13 28.30
CA LEU A 251 17.86 4.81 27.83
C LEU A 251 18.91 5.10 28.90
N THR A 252 20.02 4.36 28.88
CA THR A 252 21.16 4.58 29.79
C THR A 252 22.48 4.73 29.03
N GLY A 253 23.51 5.29 29.69
CA GLY A 253 24.88 5.33 29.17
C GLY A 253 25.04 5.93 27.76
N SER A 254 25.74 5.20 26.90
CA SER A 254 26.02 5.60 25.52
C SER A 254 24.75 5.63 24.65
N GLU A 255 23.78 4.75 24.88
CA GLU A 255 22.53 4.70 24.10
C GLU A 255 21.72 5.99 24.26
N ARG A 256 21.60 6.50 25.50
CA ARG A 256 20.94 7.78 25.77
C ARG A 256 21.66 8.92 25.05
N THR A 257 22.99 8.95 25.12
CA THR A 257 23.81 9.99 24.49
C THR A 257 23.65 9.98 22.97
N GLN A 258 23.71 8.80 22.34
CA GLN A 258 23.54 8.63 20.90
C GLN A 258 22.12 9.01 20.47
N TRP A 259 21.08 8.59 21.21
CA TRP A 259 19.70 8.95 20.92
C TRP A 259 19.48 10.46 20.91
N ILE A 260 19.93 11.16 21.97
CA ILE A 260 19.82 12.62 22.05
C ILE A 260 20.58 13.29 20.90
N ARG A 261 21.79 12.81 20.59
CA ARG A 261 22.62 13.37 19.52
C ARG A 261 22.00 13.19 18.14
N LEU A 262 21.47 12.01 17.84
CA LEU A 262 20.99 11.62 16.51
C LEU A 262 19.58 12.12 16.24
N VAL A 263 18.69 12.12 17.23
CA VAL A 263 17.34 12.69 17.07
C VAL A 263 17.36 14.22 17.18
N GLY A 264 18.23 14.77 18.02
CA GLY A 264 18.34 16.20 18.25
C GLY A 264 17.35 16.72 19.30
N PRO A 265 16.86 17.97 19.17
CA PRO A 265 16.08 18.65 20.21
C PRO A 265 14.82 17.89 20.67
N GLU A 266 14.21 17.11 19.78
CA GLU A 266 12.97 16.39 20.07
C GLU A 266 13.14 15.19 20.99
N ALA A 267 14.37 14.70 21.17
CA ALA A 267 14.68 13.69 22.18
C ALA A 267 14.75 14.28 23.59
N GLN A 268 14.73 15.60 23.77
CA GLN A 268 14.79 16.20 25.09
C GLN A 268 13.37 16.44 25.65
N PRO A 269 13.10 16.06 26.92
CA PRO A 269 11.83 16.39 27.55
C PRO A 269 11.69 17.91 27.69
N ALA A 270 10.48 18.43 27.46
CA ALA A 270 10.20 19.86 27.61
C ALA A 270 10.36 20.28 29.08
N GLN A 271 11.20 21.26 29.37
CA GLN A 271 11.36 21.78 30.73
C GLN A 271 10.22 22.76 31.05
N GLY A 272 9.39 22.44 32.05
CA GLY A 272 8.55 23.43 32.75
C GLY A 272 7.21 23.84 32.12
N VAL A 273 6.69 23.13 31.12
CA VAL A 273 5.35 23.41 30.55
C VAL A 273 4.46 22.18 30.68
N VAL A 274 3.30 22.33 31.32
CA VAL A 274 2.21 21.33 31.27
C VAL A 274 1.83 21.14 29.81
N ARG A 275 2.12 19.95 29.27
CA ARG A 275 1.81 19.61 27.88
C ARG A 275 0.29 19.53 27.71
N LEU A 276 -0.34 20.62 27.29
CA LEU A 276 -1.69 20.59 26.71
C LEU A 276 -1.62 19.79 25.40
N ARG A 277 -2.06 18.51 25.38
CA ARG A 277 -2.03 17.68 24.15
C ARG A 277 -3.34 16.96 23.77
N PRO A 278 -4.50 17.63 23.66
CA PRO A 278 -5.71 17.05 23.04
C PRO A 278 -5.51 16.60 21.58
N ALA A 279 -4.70 17.31 20.79
CA ALA A 279 -4.56 17.08 19.34
C ALA A 279 -3.82 15.78 18.97
N ILE A 280 -2.94 15.28 19.85
CA ILE A 280 -2.20 14.03 19.61
C ILE A 280 -3.10 12.83 19.89
N ASN A 281 -3.95 12.87 20.92
CA ASN A 281 -4.89 11.79 21.22
C ASN A 281 -5.96 11.60 20.13
N GLU A 282 -6.44 12.71 19.55
CA GLU A 282 -7.35 12.66 18.41
C GLU A 282 -6.66 12.14 17.14
N ALA A 283 -5.44 12.62 16.86
CA ALA A 283 -4.62 12.11 15.76
C ALA A 283 -4.28 10.61 15.92
N TRP A 284 -4.01 10.15 17.14
CA TRP A 284 -3.82 8.74 17.46
C TRP A 284 -5.06 7.92 17.14
N ARG A 285 -6.23 8.28 17.68
CA ARG A 285 -7.47 7.54 17.44
C ARG A 285 -7.82 7.48 15.95
N SER A 286 -7.80 8.63 15.27
CA SER A 286 -8.12 8.72 13.84
C SER A 286 -7.14 7.90 12.98
N LEU A 287 -5.83 7.96 13.28
CA LEU A 287 -4.84 7.16 12.57
C LEU A 287 -5.07 5.66 12.78
N PHE A 288 -5.33 5.22 14.01
CA PHE A 288 -5.54 3.80 14.28
C PHE A 288 -6.80 3.26 13.64
N GLU A 289 -7.90 3.99 13.73
CA GLU A 289 -9.12 3.65 12.99
C GLU A 289 -8.82 3.54 11.50
N THR A 290 -8.01 4.44 10.94
CA THR A 290 -7.59 4.38 9.54
C THR A 290 -6.75 3.13 9.25
N LEU A 291 -5.74 2.81 10.09
CA LEU A 291 -4.86 1.65 9.89
C LEU A 291 -5.59 0.31 10.06
N LEU A 292 -6.53 0.22 11.01
CA LEU A 292 -7.40 -0.94 11.21
C LEU A 292 -8.36 -1.10 10.03
N THR A 293 -9.06 -0.03 9.64
CA THR A 293 -10.05 -0.06 8.54
C THR A 293 -9.41 -0.34 7.18
N SER A 294 -8.16 0.09 6.98
CA SER A 294 -7.37 -0.19 5.76
C SER A 294 -6.62 -1.53 5.81
N GLY A 295 -6.76 -2.31 6.88
CA GLY A 295 -6.10 -3.61 7.04
C GLY A 295 -4.57 -3.56 7.11
N GLN A 296 -3.98 -2.38 7.38
CA GLN A 296 -2.54 -2.21 7.59
C GLN A 296 -2.10 -2.69 8.99
N LEU A 297 -3.01 -2.63 9.96
CA LEU A 297 -2.82 -3.02 11.35
C LEU A 297 -3.91 -4.01 11.76
N VAL A 298 -3.54 -5.01 12.57
CA VAL A 298 -4.51 -5.86 13.28
C VAL A 298 -4.21 -5.80 14.77
N GLU A 299 -5.26 -5.60 15.57
CA GLU A 299 -5.23 -5.81 17.02
C GLU A 299 -5.72 -7.24 17.32
N ARG A 300 -4.85 -8.06 17.93
CA ARG A 300 -5.19 -9.43 18.36
C ARG A 300 -6.03 -9.37 19.64
N ALA A 301 -6.69 -10.49 19.98
CA ALA A 301 -7.55 -10.62 21.16
C ALA A 301 -6.86 -10.24 22.49
N GLU A 302 -5.54 -10.38 22.56
CA GLU A 302 -4.71 -10.04 23.73
C GLU A 302 -4.38 -8.53 23.81
N GLY A 303 -4.77 -7.74 22.81
CA GLY A 303 -4.45 -6.32 22.66
C GLY A 303 -3.11 -6.07 21.97
N THR A 304 -2.43 -7.10 21.48
CA THR A 304 -1.16 -6.95 20.75
C THR A 304 -1.41 -6.48 19.32
N TRP A 305 -0.54 -5.60 18.85
CA TRP A 305 -0.61 -5.02 17.51
C TRP A 305 0.39 -5.68 16.59
N THR A 306 -0.08 -6.05 15.41
CA THR A 306 0.72 -6.72 14.39
C THR A 306 0.37 -6.20 13.00
N ARG A 307 1.23 -6.47 12.04
CA ARG A 307 0.99 -6.16 10.62
C ARG A 307 -0.35 -6.79 10.20
N GLY A 308 -1.24 -5.97 9.65
CA GLY A 308 -2.49 -6.45 9.10
C GLY A 308 -2.30 -7.14 7.75
N PRO A 309 -3.30 -7.90 7.26
CA PRO A 309 -3.19 -8.70 6.04
C PRO A 309 -2.89 -7.88 4.78
N HIS A 310 -3.18 -6.58 4.80
CA HIS A 310 -2.98 -5.68 3.66
C HIS A 310 -1.80 -4.73 3.89
N PHE A 311 -0.99 -4.98 4.92
CA PHE A 311 0.20 -4.17 5.20
C PHE A 311 1.11 -4.10 3.99
N SER A 312 1.39 -2.89 3.49
CA SER A 312 2.26 -2.67 2.35
C SER A 312 3.53 -1.93 2.78
N PRO A 313 4.73 -2.50 2.53
CA PRO A 313 5.99 -1.78 2.74
C PRO A 313 6.33 -0.83 1.58
N ALA A 314 5.46 -0.68 0.58
CA ALA A 314 5.72 0.17 -0.58
C ALA A 314 6.02 1.62 -0.14
N GLY A 315 7.14 2.16 -0.63
CA GLY A 315 7.62 3.50 -0.27
C GLY A 315 8.45 3.56 1.02
N LEU A 316 8.52 2.49 1.80
CA LEU A 316 9.46 2.40 2.94
C LEU A 316 10.86 2.06 2.45
N GLN A 317 11.86 2.74 3.01
CA GLN A 317 13.26 2.57 2.62
C GLN A 317 14.06 2.03 3.79
N ALA A 318 14.68 0.85 3.63
CA ALA A 318 15.43 0.18 4.70
C ALA A 318 16.64 0.98 5.19
N ASN A 319 17.23 1.78 4.30
CA ASN A 319 18.42 2.59 4.57
C ASN A 319 18.09 4.04 4.99
N SER A 320 16.81 4.37 5.23
CA SER A 320 16.39 5.71 5.62
C SER A 320 16.71 6.03 7.08
N ALA A 321 16.74 7.32 7.42
CA ALA A 321 16.84 7.79 8.80
C ALA A 321 15.67 7.27 9.67
N ASP A 322 14.46 7.16 9.11
CA ASP A 322 13.28 6.64 9.81
C ASP A 322 13.42 5.15 10.12
N ALA A 323 13.95 4.35 9.19
CA ALA A 323 14.23 2.94 9.41
C ALA A 323 15.31 2.74 10.49
N GLN A 324 16.39 3.51 10.43
CA GLN A 324 17.45 3.48 11.44
C GLN A 324 16.92 3.87 12.83
N ARG A 325 16.21 5.01 12.94
CA ARG A 325 15.61 5.47 14.19
C ARG A 325 14.66 4.41 14.77
N THR A 326 13.85 3.79 13.92
CA THR A 326 12.92 2.72 14.31
C THR A 326 13.64 1.50 14.83
N ALA A 327 14.65 0.98 14.12
CA ALA A 327 15.39 -0.18 14.57
C ALA A 327 16.13 0.07 15.90
N PHE A 328 16.69 1.27 16.09
CA PHE A 328 17.28 1.65 17.37
C PHE A 328 16.23 1.60 18.49
N ALA A 329 15.06 2.21 18.28
CA ALA A 329 13.99 2.21 19.27
C ALA A 329 13.50 0.78 19.58
N VAL A 330 13.26 -0.04 18.56
CA VAL A 330 12.85 -1.44 18.73
C VAL A 330 13.87 -2.22 19.56
N ARG A 331 15.15 -2.12 19.22
CA ARG A 331 16.24 -2.79 19.96
C ARG A 331 16.34 -2.30 21.41
N ALA A 332 16.26 -0.98 21.63
CA ALA A 332 16.34 -0.42 22.97
C ALA A 332 15.15 -0.85 23.84
N ILE A 333 13.96 -0.93 23.24
CA ILE A 333 12.71 -1.28 23.93
C ILE A 333 12.60 -2.79 24.19
N GLN A 334 13.21 -3.64 23.37
CA GLN A 334 13.23 -5.10 23.56
C GLN A 334 13.79 -5.53 24.93
N GLY A 335 14.78 -4.79 25.45
CA GLY A 335 15.40 -5.08 26.76
C GLY A 335 14.65 -4.51 27.98
N ILE A 336 13.54 -3.78 27.76
CA ILE A 336 12.81 -3.10 28.84
C ILE A 336 11.56 -3.89 29.19
N ASP A 337 11.34 -4.08 30.49
CA ASP A 337 10.14 -4.71 31.03
C ASP A 337 8.88 -3.91 30.65
N ILE A 338 7.80 -4.63 30.28
CA ILE A 338 6.56 -4.01 29.81
C ILE A 338 5.92 -3.12 30.88
N GLY A 339 6.00 -3.50 32.17
CA GLY A 339 5.48 -2.69 33.27
C GLY A 339 6.24 -1.36 33.42
N THR A 340 7.54 -1.36 33.12
CA THR A 340 8.35 -0.14 33.08
C THR A 340 7.93 0.77 31.92
N LEU A 341 7.65 0.20 30.75
CA LEU A 341 7.14 0.95 29.59
C LEU A 341 5.77 1.55 29.89
N THR A 342 4.86 0.79 30.52
CA THR A 342 3.54 1.27 30.91
C THR A 342 3.64 2.40 31.95
N ALA A 343 4.54 2.30 32.92
CA ALA A 343 4.75 3.34 33.93
C ALA A 343 5.41 4.62 33.37
N ALA A 344 6.16 4.50 32.27
CA ALA A 344 6.82 5.63 31.60
C ALA A 344 5.83 6.52 30.82
N VAL A 345 4.68 5.96 30.43
CA VAL A 345 3.57 6.70 29.82
C VAL A 345 2.66 7.19 30.94
N GLY A 346 2.54 8.51 31.12
CA GLY A 346 1.72 9.07 32.20
C GLY A 346 0.24 8.66 32.09
N GLN A 347 -0.53 8.74 33.19
CA GLN A 347 -1.98 8.46 33.15
C GLN A 347 -2.75 9.34 32.15
N GLU A 348 -2.21 10.50 31.79
CA GLU A 348 -2.77 11.44 30.80
C GLU A 348 -2.50 11.01 29.34
N ASP A 349 -1.51 10.12 29.11
CA ASP A 349 -1.14 9.55 27.81
C ASP A 349 -1.75 8.15 27.59
N ASN A 350 -2.82 7.83 28.34
CA ASN A 350 -3.51 6.54 28.34
C ASN A 350 -4.02 6.08 26.96
N VAL A 351 -4.07 6.97 25.96
CA VAL A 351 -4.42 6.63 24.56
C VAL A 351 -3.40 5.66 23.94
N VAL A 352 -2.13 5.72 24.35
CA VAL A 352 -1.08 4.77 23.90
C VAL A 352 -1.43 3.34 24.30
N TRP A 353 -2.18 3.18 25.40
CA TRP A 353 -2.60 1.88 25.93
C TRP A 353 -4.10 1.59 25.74
N ALA A 354 -4.84 2.49 25.08
CA ALA A 354 -6.26 2.29 24.82
C ALA A 354 -6.47 1.05 23.95
N ARG A 355 -7.36 0.15 24.39
CA ARG A 355 -7.85 -0.95 23.55
C ARG A 355 -8.97 -0.42 22.68
N PHE A 356 -8.82 -0.51 21.36
CA PHE A 356 -9.88 -0.17 20.43
C PHE A 356 -10.61 -1.47 20.10
N GLY A 357 -11.39 -1.93 21.07
CA GLY A 357 -12.11 -3.18 20.95
C GLY A 357 -13.06 -3.16 19.76
N HIS A 358 -12.81 -4.03 18.77
CA HIS A 358 -13.90 -4.57 17.98
C HIS A 358 -14.51 -5.70 18.81
N ALA A 359 -15.65 -5.38 19.44
CA ALA A 359 -16.58 -6.41 19.85
C ALA A 359 -17.18 -7.04 18.58
N GLY A 360 -17.01 -8.35 18.43
CA GLY A 360 -17.84 -9.21 17.56
C GLY A 360 -17.49 -9.17 16.09
#